data_AF-O55026-F1
#
_entry.id   AF-O55026-F1
#
_cell.length_a   1.000
_cell.length_b   1.000
_cell.length_c   1.000
_cell.angle_alpha   90.00
_cell.angle_beta   90.00
_cell.angle_gamma   90.00
#
_symmetry.space_group_name_H-M   'P 1'
#
loop_
_entity.id
_entity.type
_entity.pdbx_description
1 polymer ?
#
loop_
_entity_poly.entity_id
_entity_poly.type
_entity_poly.pdbx_seq_one_letter_code
_entity_poly.pdbx_strand_id
1 'polypeptide(L)'
;MAGKLVSLVPPLLLAAVGLAGLLLLCVPTQDVREPPALKYGIVLDAGSSHTSMFVYKWPADKENDTGIVGQHSSCDVRGGGISSYANDPSRAGQSLVECLEQALRDVPKDRYASTPLYLGATAGMRLLNLTSPEATAKVLEAVTQTLTRYPFDFRGARILSGQDEGVFGWVTANYLLENFIKYGWVGRWIRPRKGTLGAMDLGGASTQITFETTSPSEDPDNEVHLRLYGQHYRVYTHSFLCYGRDQVLQRLLASALQIHRFHPCWPKGYSTQVLLREVYQSPCTMGQRPQTFNSSATVSLSGTSNAALCRDLVSGLFNISSCPFSQCSFNGVFQPPVAGNFIAFSAFYYTVDFLKTVMGLPVGTLKQLEDATETTCNQTWAELQARVPGQQTRLPDYCAVAMFIHQLLSRGYRFDERSFRGVVFEKKAADTAVGWALGYMLNLTNLIPADLPGLRKGTHFSSWVALLLLFTVLILAALVLLLRQVRSAKSPGAL
;
A
#
# COMPACT_ATOMS: atom_id res chain seq x y z
N MET A 1 -63.89 -2.83 58.40
CA MET A 1 -63.17 -2.29 57.22
C MET A 1 -61.65 -2.33 57.36
N ALA A 2 -61.07 -2.18 58.56
CA ALA A 2 -59.61 -2.11 58.78
C ALA A 2 -58.80 -3.29 58.20
N GLY A 3 -59.29 -4.54 58.31
CA GLY A 3 -58.60 -5.71 57.76
C GLY A 3 -58.47 -5.73 56.23
N LYS A 4 -59.43 -5.14 55.50
CA LYS A 4 -59.36 -5.03 54.03
C LYS A 4 -58.33 -3.98 53.59
N LEU A 5 -58.15 -2.91 54.38
CA LEU A 5 -57.19 -1.85 54.06
C LEU A 5 -55.74 -2.30 54.25
N VAL A 6 -55.46 -3.04 55.34
CA VAL A 6 -54.11 -3.59 55.61
C VAL A 6 -53.69 -4.60 54.53
N SER A 7 -54.64 -5.37 53.98
CA SER A 7 -54.37 -6.30 52.88
C SER A 7 -53.96 -5.62 51.56
N LEU A 8 -54.27 -4.33 51.38
CA LEU A 8 -53.91 -3.57 50.17
C LEU A 8 -52.53 -2.89 50.27
N VAL A 9 -51.93 -2.82 51.45
CA VAL A 9 -50.63 -2.16 51.66
C VAL A 9 -49.48 -2.87 50.93
N PRO A 10 -49.31 -4.21 51.03
CA PRO A 10 -48.26 -4.91 50.30
C PRO A 10 -48.31 -4.73 48.77
N PRO A 11 -49.47 -4.90 48.08
CA PRO A 11 -49.51 -4.70 46.63
C PRO A 11 -49.28 -3.25 46.21
N LEU A 12 -49.72 -2.26 47.00
CA LEU A 12 -49.43 -0.84 46.71
C LEU A 12 -47.93 -0.53 46.82
N LEU A 13 -47.25 -1.04 47.84
CA LEU A 13 -45.79 -0.88 47.98
C LEU A 13 -45.04 -1.55 46.83
N LEU A 14 -45.43 -2.76 46.44
CA LEU A 14 -44.86 -3.44 45.26
C LEU A 14 -45.09 -2.64 43.98
N ALA A 15 -46.27 -2.07 43.78
CA ALA A 15 -46.57 -1.23 42.62
C ALA A 15 -45.72 0.05 42.60
N ALA A 16 -45.58 0.74 43.74
CA ALA A 16 -44.75 1.94 43.85
C ALA A 16 -43.26 1.65 43.60
N VAL A 17 -42.77 0.54 44.14
CA VAL A 17 -41.39 0.08 43.92
C VAL A 17 -41.18 -0.31 42.45
N GLY A 18 -42.15 -1.00 41.83
CA GLY A 18 -42.12 -1.32 40.41
C GLY A 18 -42.09 -0.06 39.53
N LEU A 19 -42.90 0.95 39.86
CA LEU A 19 -42.90 2.23 39.16
C LEU A 19 -41.57 2.97 39.33
N ALA A 20 -41.01 3.02 40.53
CA ALA A 20 -39.70 3.61 40.78
C ALA A 20 -38.60 2.90 39.99
N GLY A 21 -38.64 1.56 39.93
CA GLY A 21 -37.74 0.76 39.10
C GLY A 21 -37.85 1.08 37.61
N LEU A 22 -39.08 1.17 37.08
CA LEU A 22 -39.33 1.57 35.68
C LEU A 22 -38.81 2.98 35.39
N LEU A 23 -39.07 3.94 36.28
CA LEU A 23 -38.57 5.31 36.11
C LEU A 23 -37.05 5.36 36.11
N LEU A 24 -36.38 4.63 37.03
CA LEU A 24 -34.92 4.54 37.08
C LEU A 24 -34.32 3.83 35.86
N LEU A 25 -35.05 2.89 35.25
CA LEU A 25 -34.64 2.17 34.05
C LEU A 25 -34.93 2.93 32.75
N CYS A 26 -35.89 3.84 32.72
CA CYS A 26 -36.30 4.50 31.47
C CYS A 26 -35.81 5.95 31.38
N VAL A 27 -35.87 6.72 32.48
CA VAL A 27 -35.64 8.17 32.46
C VAL A 27 -34.17 8.57 32.30
N PRO A 28 -33.20 7.96 33.00
CA PRO A 28 -31.78 8.30 32.89
C PRO A 28 -31.02 7.40 31.90
N THR A 29 -31.70 6.87 30.87
CA THR A 29 -31.05 6.04 29.86
C THR A 29 -30.31 6.88 28.83
N GLN A 30 -29.16 6.40 28.41
CA GLN A 30 -28.39 6.98 27.31
C GLN A 30 -28.13 5.91 26.26
N ASP A 31 -28.09 6.31 25.00
CA ASP A 31 -27.60 5.45 23.93
C ASP A 31 -26.08 5.46 23.96
N VAL A 32 -25.49 4.30 24.28
CA VAL A 32 -24.06 4.06 24.25
C VAL A 32 -23.73 3.40 22.92
N ARG A 33 -22.82 4.00 22.16
CA ARG A 33 -22.34 3.39 20.91
C ARG A 33 -21.52 2.16 21.22
N GLU A 34 -21.85 1.05 20.55
CA GLU A 34 -20.98 -0.11 20.53
C GLU A 34 -19.72 0.20 19.72
N PRO A 35 -18.58 -0.44 20.05
CA PRO A 35 -17.43 -0.44 19.16
C PRO A 35 -17.86 -0.94 17.77
N PRO A 36 -17.50 -0.23 16.70
CA PRO A 36 -17.84 -0.65 15.35
C PRO A 36 -17.24 -2.02 15.07
N ALA A 37 -17.98 -2.85 14.35
CA ALA A 37 -17.46 -4.11 13.83
C ALA A 37 -16.29 -3.84 12.87
N LEU A 38 -15.40 -4.82 12.73
CA LEU A 38 -14.30 -4.74 11.77
C LEU A 38 -14.75 -5.27 10.41
N LYS A 39 -14.37 -4.54 9.36
CA LYS A 39 -14.37 -5.03 7.98
C LYS A 39 -12.94 -5.37 7.57
N TYR A 40 -12.82 -6.22 6.58
CA TYR A 40 -11.55 -6.74 6.07
C TYR A 40 -11.49 -6.55 4.55
N GLY A 41 -10.30 -6.56 3.99
CA GLY A 41 -10.07 -6.58 2.55
C GLY A 41 -8.72 -7.19 2.22
N ILE A 42 -8.63 -7.88 1.09
CA ILE A 42 -7.44 -8.60 0.65
C ILE A 42 -7.00 -8.05 -0.70
N VAL A 43 -5.76 -7.60 -0.78
CA VAL A 43 -5.16 -7.09 -2.02
C VAL A 43 -3.87 -7.84 -2.30
N LEU A 44 -3.77 -8.42 -3.49
CA LEU A 44 -2.53 -9.01 -4.01
C LEU A 44 -1.88 -8.01 -4.96
N ASP A 45 -0.67 -7.59 -4.62
CA ASP A 45 0.22 -6.82 -5.47
C ASP A 45 1.09 -7.77 -6.29
N ALA A 46 0.77 -7.93 -7.57
CA ALA A 46 1.53 -8.74 -8.51
C ALA A 46 2.50 -7.83 -9.29
N GLY A 47 3.60 -7.50 -8.62
CA GLY A 47 4.72 -6.73 -9.15
C GLY A 47 5.51 -7.45 -10.25
N SER A 48 6.46 -6.74 -10.89
CA SER A 48 7.33 -7.36 -11.91
C SER A 48 8.27 -8.43 -11.35
N SER A 49 8.73 -8.23 -10.12
CA SER A 49 9.82 -9.02 -9.52
C SER A 49 9.39 -9.83 -8.30
N HIS A 50 8.16 -9.61 -7.81
CA HIS A 50 7.58 -10.29 -6.65
C HIS A 50 6.06 -10.25 -6.72
N THR A 51 5.39 -11.06 -5.90
CA THR A 51 3.97 -10.92 -5.59
C THR A 51 3.80 -10.91 -4.08
N SER A 52 3.01 -9.98 -3.52
CA SER A 52 2.73 -9.93 -2.08
C SER A 52 1.23 -9.76 -1.84
N MET A 53 0.69 -10.50 -0.87
CA MET A 53 -0.69 -10.39 -0.42
C MET A 53 -0.76 -9.58 0.87
N PHE A 54 -1.71 -8.66 0.95
CA PHE A 54 -1.98 -7.85 2.14
C PHE A 54 -3.41 -8.08 2.60
N VAL A 55 -3.57 -8.36 3.89
CA VAL A 55 -4.88 -8.34 4.54
C VAL A 55 -4.98 -7.02 5.31
N TYR A 56 -6.01 -6.25 5.00
CA TYR A 56 -6.33 -4.99 5.64
C TYR A 56 -7.57 -5.15 6.52
N LYS A 57 -7.69 -4.29 7.53
CA LYS A 57 -8.89 -4.19 8.38
C LYS A 57 -9.20 -2.75 8.75
N TRP A 58 -10.47 -2.43 8.94
CA TRP A 58 -10.91 -1.10 9.37
C TRP A 58 -12.23 -1.17 10.16
N PRO A 59 -12.49 -0.18 11.04
CA PRO A 59 -13.82 0.04 11.63
C PRO A 59 -14.91 0.28 10.58
N ALA A 60 -16.07 -0.38 10.73
CA ALA A 60 -17.14 -0.34 9.74
C ALA A 60 -17.86 1.01 9.60
N ASP A 61 -17.73 1.92 10.57
CA ASP A 61 -18.38 3.23 10.65
C ASP A 61 -17.72 4.30 9.76
N LYS A 62 -16.41 4.19 9.52
CA LYS A 62 -15.62 5.05 8.63
C LYS A 62 -15.56 6.52 9.06
N GLU A 63 -14.78 7.31 8.32
CA GLU A 63 -14.70 8.76 8.47
C GLU A 63 -14.96 9.42 7.10
N ASN A 64 -16.07 10.16 6.98
CA ASN A 64 -16.48 10.83 5.75
C ASN A 64 -16.40 9.92 4.51
N ASP A 65 -17.06 8.76 4.60
CA ASP A 65 -17.14 7.66 3.62
C ASP A 65 -15.86 6.83 3.40
N THR A 66 -14.71 7.26 3.91
CA THR A 66 -13.43 6.55 3.75
C THR A 66 -13.04 5.81 5.04
N GLY A 67 -12.62 4.55 4.91
CA GLY A 67 -12.21 3.73 6.06
C GLY A 67 -10.88 4.18 6.68
N ILE A 68 -10.74 3.99 7.99
CA ILE A 68 -9.45 4.07 8.68
C ILE A 68 -8.77 2.71 8.59
N VAL A 69 -8.01 2.50 7.52
CA VAL A 69 -7.45 1.20 7.14
C VAL A 69 -6.12 0.93 7.83
N GLY A 70 -6.02 -0.17 8.55
CA GLY A 70 -4.76 -0.71 9.07
C GLY A 70 -4.36 -1.98 8.34
N GLN A 71 -3.06 -2.19 8.11
CA GLN A 71 -2.56 -3.49 7.69
C GLN A 71 -2.72 -4.49 8.83
N HIS A 72 -3.43 -5.58 8.58
CA HIS A 72 -3.60 -6.66 9.53
C HIS A 72 -2.45 -7.66 9.45
N SER A 73 -2.10 -8.08 8.24
CA SER A 73 -1.04 -9.03 7.95
C SER A 73 -0.56 -8.87 6.50
N SER A 74 0.59 -9.47 6.19
CA SER A 74 1.13 -9.57 4.83
C SER A 74 1.73 -10.95 4.60
N CYS A 75 1.84 -11.37 3.35
CA CYS A 75 2.46 -12.62 2.94
C CYS A 75 3.19 -12.40 1.60
N ASP A 76 4.49 -12.65 1.57
CA ASP A 76 5.29 -12.59 0.35
C ASP A 76 5.22 -13.95 -0.36
N VAL A 77 4.69 -13.95 -1.59
CA VAL A 77 4.57 -15.15 -2.40
C VAL A 77 5.95 -15.61 -2.85
N ARG A 78 6.21 -16.92 -2.75
CA ARG A 78 7.46 -17.50 -3.24
C ARG A 78 7.53 -17.45 -4.76
N GLY A 79 8.66 -16.99 -5.28
CA GLY A 79 8.93 -16.90 -6.71
C GLY A 79 8.96 -15.45 -7.21
N GLY A 80 8.82 -15.28 -8.52
CA GLY A 80 8.79 -13.96 -9.16
C GLY A 80 7.39 -13.35 -9.19
N GLY A 81 7.26 -12.24 -9.92
CA GLY A 81 5.96 -11.70 -10.30
C GLY A 81 5.17 -12.68 -11.16
N ILE A 82 3.83 -12.58 -11.19
CA ILE A 82 3.01 -13.55 -11.94
C ILE A 82 3.37 -13.63 -13.44
N SER A 83 3.95 -12.58 -14.01
CA SER A 83 4.44 -12.55 -15.39
C SER A 83 5.59 -13.55 -15.65
N SER A 84 6.33 -13.99 -14.62
CA SER A 84 7.37 -15.01 -14.79
C SER A 84 6.82 -16.39 -15.14
N TYR A 85 5.52 -16.61 -14.95
CA TYR A 85 4.83 -17.86 -15.26
C TYR A 85 4.18 -17.87 -16.64
N ALA A 86 4.56 -16.96 -17.55
CA ALA A 86 4.02 -16.91 -18.91
C ALA A 86 4.07 -18.27 -19.65
N ASN A 87 5.10 -19.08 -19.39
CA ASN A 87 5.28 -20.40 -19.99
C ASN A 87 4.65 -21.56 -19.18
N ASP A 88 4.21 -21.30 -17.95
CA ASP A 88 3.46 -22.25 -17.12
C ASP A 88 2.39 -21.51 -16.29
N PRO A 89 1.31 -21.02 -16.93
CA PRO A 89 0.31 -20.18 -16.26
C PRO A 89 -0.34 -20.83 -15.04
N SER A 90 -0.45 -22.16 -15.03
CA SER A 90 -1.01 -22.91 -13.91
C SER A 90 -0.27 -22.66 -12.59
N ARG A 91 1.07 -22.51 -12.65
CA ARG A 91 1.90 -22.18 -11.50
C ARG A 91 1.69 -20.77 -10.98
N ALA A 92 1.22 -19.84 -11.82
CA ALA A 92 0.88 -18.49 -11.38
C ALA A 92 -0.26 -18.52 -10.36
N GLY A 93 -1.29 -19.33 -10.60
CA GLY A 93 -2.36 -19.55 -9.63
C GLY A 93 -1.88 -20.35 -8.42
N GLN A 94 -1.11 -21.42 -8.63
CA GLN A 94 -0.65 -22.29 -7.55
C GLN A 94 0.28 -21.57 -6.55
N SER A 95 1.10 -20.61 -7.00
CA SER A 95 2.01 -19.87 -6.12
C SER A 95 1.26 -19.05 -5.07
N LEU A 96 0.03 -18.61 -5.35
CA LEU A 96 -0.76 -17.76 -4.45
C LEU A 96 -1.39 -18.55 -3.29
N VAL A 97 -1.49 -19.87 -3.40
CA VAL A 97 -2.24 -20.73 -2.46
C VAL A 97 -1.73 -20.59 -1.02
N GLU A 98 -0.42 -20.57 -0.79
CA GLU A 98 0.15 -20.45 0.57
C GLU A 98 -0.34 -19.18 1.29
N CYS A 99 -0.36 -18.05 0.57
CA CYS A 99 -0.85 -16.79 1.11
C CYS A 99 -2.38 -16.77 1.26
N LEU A 100 -3.13 -17.34 0.31
CA LEU A 100 -4.59 -17.40 0.41
C LEU A 100 -5.06 -18.27 1.58
N GLU A 101 -4.35 -19.36 1.89
CA GLU A 101 -4.57 -20.16 3.11
C GLU A 101 -4.26 -19.36 4.39
N GLN A 102 -3.28 -18.45 4.35
CA GLN A 102 -3.04 -17.51 5.46
C GLN A 102 -4.22 -16.54 5.62
N ALA A 103 -4.76 -16.01 4.53
CA ALA A 103 -5.92 -15.11 4.58
C ALA A 103 -7.15 -15.77 5.24
N LEU A 104 -7.38 -17.07 5.03
CA LEU A 104 -8.43 -17.83 5.73
C LEU A 104 -8.23 -17.87 7.25
N ARG A 105 -6.98 -17.80 7.74
CA ARG A 105 -6.71 -17.75 9.19
C ARG A 105 -6.84 -16.33 9.75
N ASP A 106 -6.49 -15.34 8.95
CA ASP A 106 -6.43 -13.94 9.37
C ASP A 106 -7.83 -13.28 9.36
N VAL A 107 -8.71 -13.68 8.45
CA VAL A 107 -10.08 -13.14 8.33
C VAL A 107 -11.06 -14.02 9.12
N PRO A 108 -11.94 -13.45 9.98
CA PRO A 108 -12.98 -14.23 10.65
C PRO A 108 -13.97 -14.85 9.65
N LYS A 109 -14.42 -16.08 9.93
CA LYS A 109 -15.29 -16.85 9.02
C LYS A 109 -16.62 -16.15 8.69
N ASP A 110 -17.20 -15.42 9.64
CA ASP A 110 -18.41 -14.61 9.44
C ASP A 110 -18.20 -13.41 8.51
N ARG A 111 -16.94 -13.05 8.23
CA ARG A 111 -16.55 -11.91 7.37
C ARG A 111 -16.16 -12.30 5.96
N TYR A 112 -15.95 -13.59 5.67
CA TYR A 112 -15.50 -14.09 4.37
C TYR A 112 -16.28 -13.51 3.19
N ALA A 113 -17.60 -13.68 3.17
CA ALA A 113 -18.46 -13.25 2.06
C ALA A 113 -18.51 -11.72 1.86
N SER A 114 -18.06 -10.93 2.84
CA SER A 114 -18.01 -9.47 2.78
C SER A 114 -16.60 -8.90 2.59
N THR A 115 -15.59 -9.77 2.51
CA THR A 115 -14.19 -9.38 2.41
C THR A 115 -13.80 -9.33 0.93
N PRO A 116 -13.63 -8.14 0.32
CA PRO A 116 -13.20 -8.03 -1.05
C PRO A 116 -11.82 -8.66 -1.24
N LEU A 117 -11.66 -9.44 -2.30
CA LEU A 117 -10.41 -10.03 -2.75
C LEU A 117 -10.07 -9.49 -4.14
N TYR A 118 -8.94 -8.82 -4.27
CA TYR A 118 -8.51 -8.21 -5.52
C TYR A 118 -7.03 -8.51 -5.80
N LEU A 119 -6.71 -8.78 -7.07
CA LEU A 119 -5.33 -8.86 -7.55
C LEU A 119 -5.08 -7.76 -8.57
N GLY A 120 -4.09 -6.90 -8.30
CA GLY A 120 -3.60 -5.91 -9.24
C GLY A 120 -2.23 -6.30 -9.76
N ALA A 121 -2.11 -6.48 -11.07
CA ALA A 121 -0.82 -6.74 -11.71
C ALA A 121 -0.21 -5.46 -12.28
N THR A 122 1.05 -5.19 -11.98
CA THR A 122 1.70 -3.93 -12.36
C THR A 122 2.47 -4.05 -13.69
N ALA A 123 3.56 -3.31 -13.84
CA ALA A 123 4.26 -3.14 -15.10
C ALA A 123 4.81 -4.44 -15.70
N GLY A 124 5.12 -5.46 -14.90
CA GLY A 124 5.55 -6.77 -15.41
C GLY A 124 4.52 -7.41 -16.33
N MET A 125 3.23 -7.37 -15.95
CA MET A 125 2.14 -7.86 -16.79
C MET A 125 1.81 -6.92 -17.94
N ARG A 126 2.04 -5.60 -17.82
CA ARG A 126 1.94 -4.68 -18.96
C ARG A 126 2.97 -5.04 -20.04
N LEU A 127 4.21 -5.32 -19.65
CA LEU A 127 5.27 -5.76 -20.58
C LEU A 127 4.94 -7.11 -21.22
N LEU A 128 4.42 -8.06 -20.45
CA LEU A 128 3.95 -9.34 -20.99
C LEU A 128 2.81 -9.12 -21.99
N ASN A 129 1.85 -8.25 -21.68
CA ASN A 129 0.71 -7.97 -22.55
C ASN A 129 1.13 -7.32 -23.88
N LEU A 130 2.16 -6.47 -23.88
CA LEU A 130 2.73 -5.90 -25.10
C LEU A 130 3.40 -6.96 -25.99
N THR A 131 3.91 -8.04 -25.40
CA THR A 131 4.68 -9.07 -26.12
C THR A 131 3.81 -10.27 -26.50
N SER A 132 2.92 -10.70 -25.61
CA SER A 132 2.03 -11.84 -25.76
C SER A 132 0.73 -11.61 -24.98
N PRO A 133 -0.28 -11.00 -25.61
CA PRO A 133 -1.62 -10.89 -25.04
C PRO A 133 -2.22 -12.25 -24.66
N GLU A 134 -1.93 -13.31 -25.45
CA GLU A 134 -2.41 -14.66 -25.17
C GLU A 134 -1.82 -15.26 -23.90
N ALA A 135 -0.50 -15.14 -23.69
CA ALA A 135 0.13 -15.62 -22.46
C ALA A 135 -0.38 -14.84 -21.25
N THR A 136 -0.59 -13.53 -21.43
CA THR A 136 -1.17 -12.65 -20.42
C THR A 136 -2.57 -13.12 -20.01
N ALA A 137 -3.45 -13.40 -20.98
CA ALA A 137 -4.79 -13.90 -20.72
C ALA A 137 -4.78 -15.23 -19.96
N LYS A 138 -3.91 -16.17 -20.35
CA LYS A 138 -3.77 -17.47 -19.66
C LYS A 138 -3.29 -17.33 -18.22
N VAL A 139 -2.34 -16.42 -17.95
CA VAL A 139 -1.87 -16.14 -16.58
C VAL A 139 -2.99 -15.53 -15.74
N LEU A 140 -3.71 -14.53 -16.28
CA LEU A 140 -4.84 -13.90 -15.59
C LEU A 140 -5.99 -14.88 -15.33
N GLU A 141 -6.26 -15.78 -16.28
CA GLU A 141 -7.25 -16.85 -16.11
C GLU A 141 -6.84 -17.80 -14.98
N ALA A 142 -5.60 -18.28 -14.98
CA ALA A 142 -5.12 -19.21 -13.96
C ALA A 142 -5.16 -18.62 -12.54
N VAL A 143 -4.74 -17.35 -12.37
CA VAL A 143 -4.86 -16.68 -11.06
C VAL A 143 -6.32 -16.46 -10.67
N THR A 144 -7.19 -16.10 -11.62
CA THR A 144 -8.63 -15.94 -11.38
C THR A 144 -9.25 -17.24 -10.91
N GLN A 145 -8.96 -18.36 -11.58
CA GLN A 145 -9.44 -19.68 -11.21
C GLN A 145 -8.98 -20.12 -9.82
N THR A 146 -7.79 -19.71 -9.37
CA THR A 146 -7.35 -19.97 -7.99
C THR A 146 -8.09 -19.06 -7.00
N LEU A 147 -8.15 -17.75 -7.27
CA LEU A 147 -8.71 -16.76 -6.35
C LEU A 147 -10.20 -17.02 -6.08
N THR A 148 -10.97 -17.45 -7.08
CA THR A 148 -12.41 -17.72 -6.96
C THR A 148 -12.74 -19.01 -6.18
N ARG A 149 -11.75 -19.86 -5.86
CA ARG A 149 -11.95 -21.04 -5.00
C ARG A 149 -12.08 -20.67 -3.52
N TYR A 150 -11.62 -19.48 -3.15
CA TYR A 150 -11.66 -19.01 -1.77
C TYR A 150 -13.00 -18.31 -1.48
N PRO A 151 -13.53 -18.40 -0.24
CA PRO A 151 -14.85 -17.90 0.14
C PRO A 151 -14.93 -16.37 0.28
N PHE A 152 -13.96 -15.65 -0.28
CA PHE A 152 -13.90 -14.19 -0.26
C PHE A 152 -14.68 -13.60 -1.44
N ASP A 153 -15.06 -12.33 -1.31
CA ASP A 153 -15.77 -11.60 -2.35
C ASP A 153 -14.80 -11.17 -3.46
N PHE A 154 -14.63 -12.02 -4.47
CA PHE A 154 -13.70 -11.77 -5.57
C PHE A 154 -14.13 -10.57 -6.43
N ARG A 155 -13.30 -9.53 -6.43
CA ARG A 155 -13.51 -8.28 -7.18
C ARG A 155 -12.73 -8.19 -8.49
N GLY A 156 -11.93 -9.20 -8.81
CA GLY A 156 -11.21 -9.29 -10.07
C GLY A 156 -9.68 -9.45 -9.91
N ALA A 157 -9.08 -9.95 -10.98
CA ALA A 157 -7.63 -9.96 -11.20
C ALA A 157 -7.34 -9.24 -12.51
N ARG A 158 -6.71 -8.06 -12.45
CA ARG A 158 -6.51 -7.21 -13.64
C ARG A 158 -5.14 -6.54 -13.65
N ILE A 159 -4.74 -6.12 -14.85
CA ILE A 159 -3.56 -5.30 -15.04
C ILE A 159 -3.91 -3.85 -14.67
N LEU A 160 -3.21 -3.29 -13.70
CA LEU A 160 -3.35 -1.90 -13.32
C LEU A 160 -2.74 -1.00 -14.39
N SER A 161 -3.44 0.11 -14.66
CA SER A 161 -2.85 1.18 -15.45
C SER A 161 -1.65 1.77 -14.69
N GLY A 162 -0.75 2.41 -15.43
CA GLY A 162 0.37 3.11 -14.80
C GLY A 162 -0.10 4.28 -13.92
N GLN A 163 -1.21 4.92 -14.29
CA GLN A 163 -1.85 5.98 -13.51
C GLN A 163 -2.38 5.44 -12.17
N ASP A 164 -3.07 4.29 -12.18
CA ASP A 164 -3.58 3.63 -10.97
C ASP A 164 -2.46 3.29 -9.99
N GLU A 165 -1.37 2.69 -10.48
CA GLU A 165 -0.21 2.36 -9.65
C GLU A 165 0.40 3.62 -9.01
N GLY A 166 0.62 4.67 -9.82
CA GLY A 166 1.16 5.94 -9.33
C GLY A 166 0.24 6.65 -8.34
N VAL A 167 -1.07 6.71 -8.63
CA VAL A 167 -2.03 7.44 -7.81
C VAL A 167 -2.29 6.73 -6.49
N PHE A 168 -2.44 5.40 -6.49
CA PHE A 168 -2.64 4.67 -5.26
C PHE A 168 -1.36 4.57 -4.42
N GLY A 169 -0.17 4.57 -5.04
CA GLY A 169 1.10 4.73 -4.32
C GLY A 169 1.16 6.07 -3.57
N TRP A 170 0.72 7.15 -4.20
CA TRP A 170 0.60 8.47 -3.57
C TRP A 170 -0.42 8.51 -2.43
N VAL A 171 -1.57 7.85 -2.59
CA VAL A 171 -2.57 7.71 -1.53
C VAL A 171 -1.98 6.98 -0.33
N THR A 172 -1.32 5.84 -0.54
CA THR A 172 -0.66 5.08 0.53
C THR A 172 0.33 5.95 1.31
N ALA A 173 1.21 6.65 0.60
CA ALA A 173 2.24 7.47 1.23
C ALA A 173 1.63 8.59 2.08
N ASN A 174 0.65 9.32 1.54
CA ASN A 174 0.02 10.43 2.26
C ASN A 174 -0.88 9.98 3.41
N TYR A 175 -1.49 8.78 3.30
CA TYR A 175 -2.23 8.19 4.40
C TYR A 175 -1.31 7.78 5.56
N LEU A 176 -0.24 7.02 5.27
CA LEU A 176 0.70 6.54 6.29
C LEU A 176 1.47 7.67 6.98
N LEU A 177 1.69 8.78 6.29
CA LEU A 177 2.30 10.00 6.84
C LEU A 177 1.30 10.94 7.52
N GLU A 178 0.05 10.49 7.72
CA GLU A 178 -1.03 11.24 8.36
C GLU A 178 -1.28 12.60 7.67
N ASN A 179 -1.12 12.73 6.35
CA ASN A 179 -1.36 13.98 5.62
C ASN A 179 -2.84 14.15 5.20
N PHE A 180 -3.60 13.05 5.08
CA PHE A 180 -5.04 13.13 4.82
C PHE A 180 -5.86 13.28 6.09
N ILE A 181 -5.48 12.53 7.12
CA ILE A 181 -6.27 12.36 8.34
C ILE A 181 -5.34 12.00 9.50
N LYS A 182 -5.64 12.51 10.70
CA LYS A 182 -4.91 12.22 11.93
C LYS A 182 -5.85 12.16 13.11
N TYR A 183 -5.58 11.30 14.09
CA TYR A 183 -6.32 11.29 15.35
C TYR A 183 -5.83 12.43 16.25
N GLY A 184 -6.69 13.41 16.51
CA GLY A 184 -6.37 14.57 17.33
C GLY A 184 -6.47 14.30 18.83
N TRP A 185 -5.81 15.14 19.64
CA TRP A 185 -5.84 15.08 21.12
C TRP A 185 -7.25 15.22 21.72
N VAL A 186 -8.20 15.76 20.96
CA VAL A 186 -9.61 15.92 21.34
C VAL A 186 -10.42 14.62 21.18
N GLY A 187 -9.76 13.51 20.81
CA GLY A 187 -10.40 12.20 20.63
C GLY A 187 -11.22 12.09 19.34
N ARG A 188 -10.84 12.83 18.30
CA ARG A 188 -11.54 12.85 17.00
C ARG A 188 -10.56 12.83 15.84
N TRP A 189 -10.99 12.23 14.74
CA TRP A 189 -10.28 12.36 13.47
C TRP A 189 -10.37 13.81 12.97
N ILE A 190 -9.22 14.37 12.61
CA ILE A 190 -9.10 15.72 12.09
C ILE A 190 -8.26 15.74 10.82
N ARG A 191 -8.56 16.70 9.95
CA ARG A 191 -7.70 17.01 8.81
C ARG A 191 -6.44 17.75 9.29
N PRO A 192 -5.23 17.25 8.98
CA PRO A 192 -4.00 17.98 9.23
C PRO A 192 -3.96 19.30 8.44
N ARG A 193 -3.29 20.32 9.00
CA ARG A 193 -2.99 21.57 8.26
C ARG A 193 -1.89 21.39 7.21
N LYS A 194 -1.11 20.32 7.33
CA LYS A 194 -0.04 19.99 6.39
C LYS A 194 -0.66 19.58 5.05
N GLY A 195 -0.07 20.06 3.96
CA GLY A 195 -0.43 19.61 2.61
C GLY A 195 0.03 18.18 2.34
N THR A 196 -0.37 17.67 1.18
CA THR A 196 0.09 16.36 0.70
C THR A 196 1.56 16.43 0.26
N LEU A 197 2.23 15.28 0.29
CA LEU A 197 3.53 15.08 -0.33
C LEU A 197 3.35 14.49 -1.72
N GLY A 198 4.23 14.82 -2.65
CA GLY A 198 4.40 14.03 -3.87
C GLY A 198 4.99 12.65 -3.56
N ALA A 199 4.79 11.69 -4.45
CA ALA A 199 5.27 10.32 -4.32
C ALA A 199 5.99 9.89 -5.60
N MET A 200 7.14 9.25 -5.44
CA MET A 200 7.92 8.68 -6.54
C MET A 200 8.23 7.21 -6.25
N ASP A 201 7.87 6.35 -7.19
CA ASP A 201 8.15 4.92 -7.13
C ASP A 201 9.13 4.54 -8.24
N LEU A 202 10.08 3.67 -7.93
CA LEU A 202 10.98 3.06 -8.90
C LEU A 202 10.95 1.54 -8.73
N GLY A 203 10.01 0.93 -9.46
CA GLY A 203 9.87 -0.52 -9.55
C GLY A 203 10.89 -1.15 -10.50
N GLY A 204 10.72 -2.45 -10.76
CA GLY A 204 11.57 -3.18 -11.71
C GLY A 204 11.29 -2.82 -13.17
N ALA A 205 10.02 -2.56 -13.52
CA ALA A 205 9.59 -2.35 -14.91
C ALA A 205 9.17 -0.92 -15.27
N SER A 206 8.75 -0.11 -14.31
CA SER A 206 8.40 1.31 -14.51
C SER A 206 8.81 2.17 -13.32
N THR A 207 8.78 3.47 -13.53
CA THR A 207 8.84 4.48 -12.46
C THR A 207 7.64 5.41 -12.57
N GLN A 208 7.22 5.95 -11.44
CA GLN A 208 6.02 6.76 -11.31
C GLN A 208 6.38 8.04 -10.56
N ILE A 209 5.74 9.14 -10.96
CA ILE A 209 5.75 10.41 -10.25
C ILE A 209 4.32 10.91 -10.12
N THR A 210 3.92 11.23 -8.89
CA THR A 210 2.55 11.61 -8.57
C THR A 210 2.53 12.73 -7.54
N PHE A 211 1.78 13.80 -7.78
CA PHE A 211 1.62 14.89 -6.80
C PHE A 211 0.35 15.71 -7.06
N GLU A 212 -0.15 16.39 -6.03
CA GLU A 212 -1.33 17.24 -6.11
C GLU A 212 -1.05 18.51 -6.91
N THR A 213 -2.00 18.92 -7.76
CA THR A 213 -1.90 20.13 -8.59
C THR A 213 -3.09 21.07 -8.34
N THR A 214 -2.83 22.37 -8.41
CA THR A 214 -3.87 23.40 -8.27
C THR A 214 -4.60 23.69 -9.58
N SER A 215 -3.91 23.53 -10.70
CA SER A 215 -4.41 23.83 -12.04
C SER A 215 -4.64 22.54 -12.83
N PRO A 216 -5.60 22.52 -13.77
CA PRO A 216 -5.81 21.38 -14.66
C PRO A 216 -4.56 21.03 -15.45
N SER A 217 -4.35 19.75 -15.68
CA SER A 217 -3.31 19.22 -16.56
C SER A 217 -3.57 19.60 -18.02
N GLU A 218 -2.52 19.94 -18.76
CA GLU A 218 -2.60 20.13 -20.22
C GLU A 218 -2.81 18.79 -20.96
N ASP A 219 -2.41 17.70 -20.32
CA ASP A 219 -2.71 16.34 -20.75
C ASP A 219 -3.71 15.70 -19.77
N PRO A 220 -5.00 15.57 -20.13
CA PRO A 220 -6.00 14.92 -19.29
C PRO A 220 -5.65 13.47 -18.93
N ASP A 221 -4.85 12.78 -19.75
CA ASP A 221 -4.40 11.40 -19.47
C ASP A 221 -3.37 11.34 -18.34
N ASN A 222 -2.93 12.47 -17.79
CA ASN A 222 -2.06 12.53 -16.61
C ASN A 222 -2.77 13.10 -15.38
N GLU A 223 -4.07 13.36 -15.44
CA GLU A 223 -4.85 13.90 -14.33
C GLU A 223 -5.84 12.88 -13.77
N VAL A 224 -5.78 12.65 -12.47
CA VAL A 224 -6.72 11.80 -11.74
C VAL A 224 -7.39 12.61 -10.64
N HIS A 225 -8.71 12.45 -10.52
CA HIS A 225 -9.50 13.03 -9.44
C HIS A 225 -9.86 11.95 -8.43
N LEU A 226 -9.56 12.19 -7.15
CA LEU A 226 -9.91 11.30 -6.05
C LEU A 226 -10.71 12.04 -4.99
N ARG A 227 -11.53 11.30 -4.24
CA ARG A 227 -12.20 11.80 -3.04
C ARG A 227 -11.81 10.92 -1.85
N LEU A 228 -11.18 11.49 -0.84
CA LEU A 228 -10.76 10.76 0.37
C LEU A 228 -11.09 11.60 1.61
N TYR A 229 -11.74 10.99 2.59
CA TYR A 229 -12.17 11.61 3.85
C TYR A 229 -12.96 12.91 3.61
N GLY A 230 -13.90 12.86 2.66
CA GLY A 230 -14.71 14.01 2.25
C GLY A 230 -14.03 15.02 1.32
N GLN A 231 -12.71 14.92 1.10
CA GLN A 231 -11.94 15.91 0.35
C GLN A 231 -11.64 15.47 -1.08
N HIS A 232 -11.74 16.42 -2.01
CA HIS A 232 -11.38 16.23 -3.41
C HIS A 232 -9.91 16.59 -3.65
N TYR A 233 -9.21 15.73 -4.36
CA TYR A 233 -7.81 15.91 -4.76
C TYR A 233 -7.72 15.86 -6.28
N ARG A 234 -7.07 16.87 -6.87
CA ARG A 234 -6.62 16.84 -8.26
C ARG A 234 -5.16 16.43 -8.26
N VAL A 235 -4.85 15.33 -8.92
CA VAL A 235 -3.53 14.70 -8.82
C VAL A 235 -2.97 14.51 -10.22
N TYR A 236 -1.78 15.05 -10.46
CA TYR A 236 -0.97 14.65 -11.60
C TYR A 236 -0.32 13.29 -11.31
N THR A 237 -0.38 12.36 -12.26
CA THR A 237 0.27 11.06 -12.18
C THR A 237 0.76 10.64 -13.55
N HIS A 238 1.99 10.14 -13.62
CA HIS A 238 2.49 9.47 -14.81
C HIS A 238 3.37 8.28 -14.46
N SER A 239 3.33 7.25 -15.30
CA SER A 239 4.10 6.02 -15.16
C SER A 239 4.92 5.75 -16.40
N PHE A 240 6.23 5.90 -16.29
CA PHE A 240 7.18 5.64 -17.37
C PHE A 240 7.49 4.14 -17.45
N LEU A 241 6.75 3.42 -18.30
CA LEU A 241 7.06 2.02 -18.63
C LEU A 241 8.44 1.93 -19.30
N CYS A 242 9.20 0.86 -19.03
CA CYS A 242 10.59 0.68 -19.48
C CYS A 242 11.63 1.61 -18.81
N TYR A 243 11.23 2.33 -17.76
CA TYR A 243 12.10 3.15 -16.91
C TYR A 243 12.17 2.65 -15.46
N GLY A 244 11.71 1.42 -15.20
CA GLY A 244 12.02 0.73 -13.96
C GLY A 244 13.46 0.22 -13.94
N ARG A 245 13.98 -0.06 -12.74
CA ARG A 245 15.38 -0.47 -12.51
C ARG A 245 15.85 -1.54 -13.50
N ASP A 246 15.12 -2.65 -13.59
CA ASP A 246 15.56 -3.82 -14.36
C ASP A 246 15.50 -3.55 -15.86
N GLN A 247 14.49 -2.80 -16.32
CA GLN A 247 14.35 -2.44 -17.74
C GLN A 247 15.36 -1.38 -18.19
N VAL A 248 15.71 -0.44 -17.30
CA VAL A 248 16.80 0.52 -17.55
C VAL A 248 18.12 -0.23 -17.69
N LEU A 249 18.44 -1.15 -16.78
CA LEU A 249 19.66 -1.96 -16.87
C LEU A 249 19.71 -2.76 -18.18
N GLN A 250 18.60 -3.34 -18.61
CA GLN A 250 18.51 -4.07 -19.88
C GLN A 250 18.71 -3.16 -21.10
N ARG A 251 18.13 -1.95 -21.10
CA ARG A 251 18.32 -0.94 -22.16
C ARG A 251 19.74 -0.42 -22.21
N LEU A 252 20.38 -0.21 -21.06
CA LEU A 252 21.79 0.18 -20.98
C LEU A 252 22.69 -0.93 -21.51
N LEU A 253 22.42 -2.18 -21.16
CA LEU A 253 23.13 -3.35 -21.67
C LEU A 253 23.03 -3.46 -23.19
N ALA A 254 21.82 -3.28 -23.74
CA ALA A 254 21.60 -3.25 -25.19
C ALA A 254 22.43 -2.13 -25.87
N SER A 255 22.39 -0.90 -25.35
CA SER A 255 23.20 0.21 -25.89
C SER A 255 24.71 -0.03 -25.76
N ALA A 256 25.17 -0.57 -24.62
CA ALA A 256 26.58 -0.83 -24.36
C ALA A 256 27.16 -1.86 -25.36
N LEU A 257 26.39 -2.92 -25.66
CA LEU A 257 26.77 -3.93 -26.66
C LEU A 257 26.91 -3.33 -28.06
N GLN A 258 26.07 -2.36 -28.42
CA GLN A 258 26.09 -1.72 -29.74
C GLN A 258 27.18 -0.67 -29.89
N ILE A 259 27.35 0.19 -28.89
CA ILE A 259 28.18 1.39 -28.99
C ILE A 259 29.63 1.11 -28.62
N HIS A 260 29.86 0.37 -27.53
CA HIS A 260 31.18 0.28 -26.89
C HIS A 260 31.78 -1.12 -26.91
N ARG A 261 30.95 -2.18 -26.94
CA ARG A 261 31.37 -3.58 -26.72
C ARG A 261 31.99 -3.83 -25.34
N PHE A 262 31.77 -2.93 -24.40
CA PHE A 262 32.04 -3.02 -22.97
C PHE A 262 30.95 -2.22 -22.23
N HIS A 263 30.76 -2.45 -20.92
CA HIS A 263 29.73 -1.78 -20.14
C HIS A 263 30.34 -0.67 -19.26
N PRO A 264 30.20 0.63 -19.61
CA PRO A 264 30.91 1.70 -18.92
C PRO A 264 30.46 1.91 -17.46
N CYS A 265 29.20 1.58 -17.15
CA CYS A 265 28.67 1.67 -15.79
C CYS A 265 29.04 0.47 -14.91
N TRP A 266 29.58 -0.62 -15.47
CA TRP A 266 30.01 -1.75 -14.65
C TRP A 266 31.43 -1.51 -14.13
N PRO A 267 31.74 -2.00 -12.93
CA PRO A 267 33.04 -1.80 -12.32
C PRO A 267 34.13 -2.57 -13.07
N LYS A 268 35.30 -1.95 -13.23
CA LYS A 268 36.49 -2.53 -13.85
C LYS A 268 36.89 -3.81 -13.10
N GLY A 269 37.10 -4.88 -13.86
CA GLY A 269 37.39 -6.22 -13.32
C GLY A 269 36.15 -7.11 -13.16
N TYR A 270 34.94 -6.54 -13.25
CA TYR A 270 33.73 -7.34 -13.42
C TYR A 270 33.55 -7.71 -14.89
N SER A 271 33.26 -8.98 -15.15
CA SER A 271 32.91 -9.49 -16.47
C SER A 271 31.87 -10.59 -16.36
N THR A 272 30.94 -10.64 -17.29
CA THR A 272 29.93 -11.69 -17.33
C THR A 272 29.61 -12.10 -18.76
N GLN A 273 29.02 -13.28 -18.90
CA GLN A 273 28.52 -13.81 -20.15
C GLN A 273 27.07 -13.35 -20.35
N VAL A 274 26.79 -12.71 -21.48
CA VAL A 274 25.49 -12.12 -21.77
C VAL A 274 24.83 -12.87 -22.93
N LEU A 275 23.67 -13.49 -22.66
CA LEU A 275 22.88 -14.16 -23.68
C LEU A 275 22.09 -13.13 -24.49
N LEU A 276 22.31 -13.04 -25.81
CA LEU A 276 21.72 -11.98 -26.63
C LEU A 276 20.18 -12.04 -26.69
N ARG A 277 19.59 -13.23 -26.56
CA ARG A 277 18.13 -13.39 -26.41
C ARG A 277 17.61 -12.61 -25.21
N GLU A 278 18.25 -12.75 -24.05
CA GLU A 278 17.81 -12.09 -22.83
C GLU A 278 17.89 -10.58 -22.95
N VAL A 279 18.88 -10.04 -23.68
CA VAL A 279 19.01 -8.60 -23.90
C VAL A 279 17.89 -8.09 -24.81
N TYR A 280 17.68 -8.71 -25.96
CA TYR A 280 16.87 -8.12 -27.03
C TYR A 280 15.43 -8.61 -27.08
N GLN A 281 15.02 -9.60 -26.28
CA GLN A 281 13.65 -10.14 -26.30
C GLN A 281 12.64 -9.26 -25.55
N SER A 282 13.09 -8.33 -24.69
CA SER A 282 12.19 -7.40 -24.01
C SER A 282 11.59 -6.39 -24.99
N PRO A 283 10.28 -6.07 -24.86
CA PRO A 283 9.67 -4.99 -25.64
C PRO A 283 10.38 -3.64 -25.41
N CYS A 284 10.99 -3.44 -24.23
CA CYS A 284 11.74 -2.22 -23.90
C CYS A 284 13.05 -2.05 -24.68
N THR A 285 13.59 -3.13 -25.24
CA THR A 285 14.85 -3.14 -26.01
C THR A 285 14.63 -3.41 -27.50
N MET A 286 13.38 -3.56 -27.93
CA MET A 286 13.07 -3.96 -29.31
C MET A 286 13.61 -2.95 -30.33
N GLY A 287 13.52 -1.65 -30.04
CA GLY A 287 14.09 -0.59 -30.89
C GLY A 287 15.62 -0.57 -30.93
N GLN A 288 16.29 -1.26 -30.00
CA GLN A 288 17.74 -1.40 -29.95
C GLN A 288 18.18 -2.78 -30.50
N ARG A 289 17.29 -3.59 -31.05
CA ARG A 289 17.66 -4.92 -31.57
C ARG A 289 18.41 -4.79 -32.90
N PRO A 290 19.59 -5.41 -33.06
CA PRO A 290 20.28 -5.47 -34.36
C PRO A 290 19.42 -6.19 -35.41
N GLN A 291 19.53 -5.75 -36.67
CA GLN A 291 18.79 -6.35 -37.80
C GLN A 291 19.07 -7.86 -37.95
N THR A 292 20.33 -8.26 -37.76
CA THR A 292 20.76 -9.66 -37.76
C THR A 292 21.51 -9.96 -36.47
N PHE A 293 21.00 -10.91 -35.69
CA PHE A 293 21.72 -11.45 -34.54
C PHE A 293 21.33 -12.91 -34.29
N ASN A 294 22.28 -13.69 -33.78
CA ASN A 294 21.98 -15.03 -33.30
C ASN A 294 21.42 -14.91 -31.87
N SER A 295 20.13 -15.20 -31.68
CA SER A 295 19.50 -15.14 -30.35
C SER A 295 20.16 -16.07 -29.33
N SER A 296 20.73 -17.19 -29.77
CA SER A 296 21.39 -18.17 -28.90
C SER A 296 22.87 -17.86 -28.65
N ALA A 297 23.42 -16.79 -29.24
CA ALA A 297 24.81 -16.41 -29.01
C ALA A 297 24.99 -15.74 -27.64
N THR A 298 26.15 -15.99 -27.05
CA THR A 298 26.60 -15.42 -25.79
C THR A 298 27.82 -14.56 -26.03
N VAL A 299 27.85 -13.37 -25.45
CA VAL A 299 28.96 -12.41 -25.58
C VAL A 299 29.55 -12.14 -24.20
N SER A 300 30.88 -12.21 -24.09
CA SER A 300 31.59 -11.79 -22.89
C SER A 300 31.66 -10.26 -22.85
N LEU A 301 31.12 -9.66 -21.79
CA LEU A 301 31.09 -8.21 -21.62
C LEU A 301 31.75 -7.82 -20.29
N SER A 302 32.62 -6.82 -20.32
CA SER A 302 33.37 -6.36 -19.16
C SER A 302 33.05 -4.91 -18.77
N GLY A 303 33.21 -4.60 -17.49
CA GLY A 303 33.09 -3.26 -16.94
C GLY A 303 34.37 -2.43 -17.08
N THR A 304 34.23 -1.11 -17.13
CA THR A 304 35.38 -0.19 -17.27
C THR A 304 35.46 0.90 -16.20
N SER A 305 34.49 1.00 -15.28
CA SER A 305 34.40 2.08 -14.27
C SER A 305 34.50 3.48 -14.89
N ASN A 306 33.90 3.70 -16.06
CA ASN A 306 33.98 4.99 -16.75
C ASN A 306 32.71 5.80 -16.48
N ALA A 307 32.76 6.64 -15.45
CA ALA A 307 31.62 7.47 -15.03
C ALA A 307 31.11 8.39 -16.16
N ALA A 308 32.00 8.98 -16.98
CA ALA A 308 31.61 9.88 -18.06
C ALA A 308 30.83 9.14 -19.16
N LEU A 309 31.38 8.02 -19.66
CA LEU A 309 30.68 7.20 -20.66
C LEU A 309 29.39 6.59 -20.09
N CYS A 310 29.37 6.24 -18.81
CA CYS A 310 28.15 5.78 -18.16
C CYS A 310 27.07 6.87 -18.14
N ARG A 311 27.45 8.11 -17.80
CA ARG A 311 26.54 9.26 -17.83
C ARG A 311 25.98 9.49 -19.22
N ASP A 312 26.80 9.44 -20.26
CA ASP A 312 26.37 9.63 -21.65
C ASP A 312 25.40 8.53 -22.09
N LEU A 313 25.70 7.28 -21.72
CA LEU A 313 24.85 6.12 -21.99
C LEU A 313 23.47 6.25 -21.33
N VAL A 314 23.44 6.69 -20.06
CA VAL A 314 22.20 6.92 -19.31
C VAL A 314 21.44 8.14 -19.83
N SER A 315 22.16 9.22 -20.15
CA SER A 315 21.60 10.44 -20.75
C SER A 315 20.85 10.12 -22.06
N GLY A 316 21.38 9.21 -22.87
CA GLY A 316 20.76 8.76 -24.13
C GLY A 316 19.40 8.08 -23.95
N LEU A 317 19.00 7.72 -22.73
CA LEU A 317 17.66 7.17 -22.47
C LEU A 317 16.58 8.24 -22.48
N PHE A 318 16.90 9.51 -22.21
CA PHE A 318 15.93 10.58 -22.01
C PHE A 318 15.87 11.50 -23.23
N ASN A 319 14.73 11.52 -23.95
CA ASN A 319 14.51 12.52 -24.99
C ASN A 319 13.91 13.80 -24.40
N ILE A 320 14.72 14.85 -24.28
CA ILE A 320 14.30 16.17 -23.77
C ILE A 320 14.16 17.23 -24.88
N SER A 321 14.33 16.83 -26.15
CA SER A 321 14.45 17.78 -27.27
C SER A 321 13.11 18.32 -27.76
N SER A 322 12.02 17.57 -27.59
CA SER A 322 10.68 17.94 -28.03
C SER A 322 9.70 17.91 -26.86
N CYS A 323 8.82 18.90 -26.83
CA CYS A 323 7.70 18.97 -25.89
C CYS A 323 6.47 19.53 -26.63
N PRO A 324 5.38 18.74 -26.76
CA PRO A 324 4.15 19.22 -27.39
C PRO A 324 3.27 20.08 -26.46
N PHE A 325 3.64 20.19 -25.19
CA PHE A 325 2.94 20.95 -24.15
C PHE A 325 3.75 22.20 -23.74
N SER A 326 3.23 23.01 -22.83
CA SER A 326 3.97 24.17 -22.29
C SER A 326 5.27 23.75 -21.59
N GLN A 327 5.28 22.55 -21.03
CA GLN A 327 6.39 21.96 -20.30
C GLN A 327 6.25 20.45 -20.25
N CYS A 328 7.39 19.77 -20.25
CA CYS A 328 7.47 18.32 -20.23
C CYS A 328 8.54 17.88 -19.26
N SER A 329 8.40 16.65 -18.78
CA SER A 329 9.50 15.91 -18.19
C SER A 329 10.48 15.48 -19.30
N PHE A 330 10.36 14.23 -19.75
CA PHE A 330 11.08 13.66 -20.88
C PHE A 330 10.14 12.86 -21.76
N ASN A 331 10.59 12.52 -22.97
CA ASN A 331 9.84 11.80 -23.99
C ASN A 331 8.52 12.46 -24.39
N GLY A 332 8.46 13.79 -24.35
CA GLY A 332 7.27 14.56 -24.71
C GLY A 332 6.09 14.44 -23.73
N VAL A 333 6.31 13.86 -22.54
CA VAL A 333 5.28 13.69 -21.52
C VAL A 333 5.09 15.00 -20.74
N PHE A 334 3.88 15.53 -20.73
CA PHE A 334 3.51 16.69 -19.92
C PHE A 334 3.87 16.44 -18.45
N GLN A 335 4.47 17.44 -17.79
CA GLN A 335 4.67 17.39 -16.35
C GLN A 335 4.62 18.81 -15.77
N PRO A 336 3.74 19.09 -14.79
CA PRO A 336 3.80 20.34 -14.04
C PRO A 336 5.16 20.53 -13.36
N PRO A 337 5.52 21.76 -12.94
CA PRO A 337 6.70 21.96 -12.11
C PRO A 337 6.48 21.24 -10.79
N VAL A 338 7.50 20.51 -10.33
CA VAL A 338 7.43 19.82 -9.05
C VAL A 338 7.25 20.84 -7.92
N ALA A 339 6.30 20.57 -7.02
CA ALA A 339 5.96 21.47 -5.93
C ALA A 339 5.81 20.69 -4.61
N GLY A 340 6.27 21.30 -3.51
CA GLY A 340 6.22 20.69 -2.19
C GLY A 340 7.30 19.64 -1.96
N ASN A 341 7.07 18.81 -0.94
CA ASN A 341 7.98 17.73 -0.54
C ASN A 341 7.57 16.42 -1.21
N PHE A 342 8.53 15.53 -1.44
CA PHE A 342 8.31 14.23 -2.07
C PHE A 342 8.83 13.09 -1.21
N ILE A 343 8.19 11.94 -1.30
CA ILE A 343 8.70 10.67 -0.80
C ILE A 343 9.05 9.77 -1.97
N ALA A 344 10.27 9.23 -1.95
CA ALA A 344 10.80 8.33 -2.97
C ALA A 344 11.08 6.95 -2.35
N PHE A 345 10.50 5.89 -2.89
CA PHE A 345 10.56 4.54 -2.33
C PHE A 345 11.01 3.50 -3.36
N SER A 346 11.00 2.22 -2.99
CA SER A 346 11.48 1.11 -3.82
C SER A 346 12.96 1.28 -4.20
N ALA A 347 13.35 1.15 -5.46
CA ALA A 347 14.75 1.21 -5.86
C ALA A 347 15.39 2.60 -5.67
N PHE A 348 14.60 3.68 -5.52
CA PHE A 348 15.13 4.96 -5.06
C PHE A 348 15.77 4.82 -3.68
N TYR A 349 15.01 4.29 -2.70
CA TYR A 349 15.50 4.06 -1.35
C TYR A 349 16.73 3.16 -1.33
N TYR A 350 16.67 1.97 -1.94
CA TYR A 350 17.78 1.01 -1.85
C TYR A 350 19.08 1.52 -2.49
N THR A 351 18.99 2.35 -3.52
CA THR A 351 20.17 2.93 -4.18
C THR A 351 20.77 4.05 -3.32
N VAL A 352 19.93 4.95 -2.81
CA VAL A 352 20.38 6.04 -1.94
C VAL A 352 20.92 5.52 -0.61
N ASP A 353 20.29 4.49 -0.03
CA ASP A 353 20.76 3.81 1.16
C ASP A 353 22.15 3.18 0.94
N PHE A 354 22.39 2.55 -0.20
CA PHE A 354 23.73 2.04 -0.57
C PHE A 354 24.78 3.15 -0.64
N LEU A 355 24.48 4.28 -1.30
CA LEU A 355 25.40 5.41 -1.38
C LEU A 355 25.75 5.97 0.01
N LYS A 356 24.77 6.06 0.91
CA LYS A 356 24.97 6.60 2.26
C LYS A 356 25.68 5.63 3.19
N THR A 357 25.21 4.39 3.26
CA THR A 357 25.60 3.44 4.31
C THR A 357 26.81 2.60 3.93
N VAL A 358 26.88 2.13 2.67
CA VAL A 358 27.97 1.28 2.19
C VAL A 358 29.12 2.14 1.65
N MET A 359 28.80 3.16 0.86
CA MET A 359 29.82 4.03 0.28
C MET A 359 30.25 5.16 1.24
N GLY A 360 29.42 5.50 2.24
CA GLY A 360 29.73 6.57 3.20
C GLY A 360 29.59 7.98 2.61
N LEU A 361 28.79 8.14 1.56
CA LEU A 361 28.70 9.37 0.77
C LEU A 361 27.41 10.15 1.10
N PRO A 362 27.48 11.48 1.26
CA PRO A 362 26.29 12.30 1.49
C PRO A 362 25.45 12.43 0.21
N VAL A 363 24.13 12.64 0.37
CA VAL A 363 23.15 12.72 -0.73
C VAL A 363 22.00 13.71 -0.43
N GLY A 364 22.29 14.77 0.33
CA GLY A 364 21.28 15.77 0.75
C GLY A 364 21.03 16.91 -0.26
N THR A 365 21.75 16.91 -1.38
CA THR A 365 21.64 17.88 -2.50
C THR A 365 21.79 17.13 -3.82
N LEU A 366 21.32 17.71 -4.93
CA LEU A 366 21.51 17.08 -6.25
C LEU A 366 22.99 16.95 -6.58
N LYS A 367 23.79 17.97 -6.23
CA LYS A 367 25.24 17.91 -6.39
C LYS A 367 25.88 16.78 -5.59
N GLN A 368 25.48 16.58 -4.34
CA GLN A 368 25.96 15.45 -3.54
C GLN A 368 25.56 14.10 -4.15
N LEU A 369 24.34 13.98 -4.68
CA LEU A 369 23.90 12.77 -5.37
C LEU A 369 24.74 12.52 -6.64
N GLU A 370 25.06 13.56 -7.41
CA GLU A 370 25.98 13.49 -8.55
C GLU A 370 27.37 13.00 -8.14
N ASP A 371 27.99 13.66 -7.15
CA ASP A 371 29.34 13.34 -6.68
C ASP A 371 29.42 11.92 -6.09
N ALA A 372 28.38 11.52 -5.34
CA ALA A 372 28.27 10.17 -4.79
C ALA A 372 28.15 9.10 -5.89
N THR A 373 27.39 9.42 -6.94
CA THR A 373 27.24 8.57 -8.12
C THR A 373 28.56 8.43 -8.86
N GLU A 374 29.24 9.54 -9.17
CA GLU A 374 30.54 9.52 -9.84
C GLU A 374 31.58 8.71 -9.07
N THR A 375 31.67 8.94 -7.76
CA THR A 375 32.59 8.20 -6.87
C THR A 375 32.32 6.70 -6.92
N THR A 376 31.05 6.30 -6.89
CA THR A 376 30.63 4.89 -6.99
C THR A 376 30.97 4.30 -8.36
N CYS A 377 30.75 5.05 -9.44
CA CYS A 377 31.05 4.63 -10.81
C CYS A 377 32.54 4.50 -11.12
N ASN A 378 33.40 5.19 -10.36
CA ASN A 378 34.86 5.09 -10.49
C ASN A 378 35.47 3.93 -9.69
N GLN A 379 34.69 3.22 -8.85
CA GLN A 379 35.20 2.06 -8.10
C GLN A 379 35.45 0.86 -9.00
N THR A 380 36.52 0.11 -8.71
CA THR A 380 36.80 -1.21 -9.28
C THR A 380 35.95 -2.30 -8.63
N TRP A 381 35.89 -3.47 -9.27
CA TRP A 381 35.13 -4.61 -8.75
C TRP A 381 35.67 -5.09 -7.40
N ALA A 382 37.00 -5.13 -7.24
CA ALA A 382 37.64 -5.53 -6.00
C ALA A 382 37.33 -4.57 -4.84
N GLU A 383 37.34 -3.25 -5.09
CA GLU A 383 37.00 -2.24 -4.08
C GLU A 383 35.53 -2.34 -3.64
N LEU A 384 34.61 -2.56 -4.58
CA LEU A 384 33.19 -2.75 -4.25
C LEU A 384 32.97 -4.04 -3.46
N GLN A 385 33.59 -5.16 -3.85
CA GLN A 385 33.49 -6.42 -3.14
C GLN A 385 34.04 -6.34 -1.71
N ALA A 386 35.13 -5.59 -1.51
CA ALA A 386 35.72 -5.38 -0.19
C ALA A 386 34.76 -4.64 0.78
N ARG A 387 33.85 -3.81 0.26
CA ARG A 387 32.85 -3.08 1.06
C ARG A 387 31.64 -3.94 1.43
N VAL A 388 31.30 -4.94 0.61
CA VAL A 388 30.09 -5.77 0.78
C VAL A 388 30.41 -7.26 0.68
N PRO A 389 31.05 -7.85 1.71
CA PRO A 389 31.35 -9.27 1.70
C PRO A 389 30.06 -10.10 1.68
N GLY A 390 29.88 -10.91 0.63
CA GLY A 390 28.79 -11.90 0.52
C GLY A 390 27.54 -11.48 -0.25
N GLN A 391 27.34 -10.19 -0.59
CA GLN A 391 26.13 -9.74 -1.30
C GLN A 391 26.46 -9.11 -2.67
N GLN A 392 26.72 -9.98 -3.66
CA GLN A 392 27.30 -9.55 -4.94
C GLN A 392 26.27 -9.34 -6.07
N THR A 393 25.06 -9.89 -5.97
CA THR A 393 24.13 -9.99 -7.12
C THR A 393 23.74 -8.66 -7.74
N ARG A 394 23.57 -7.59 -6.93
CA ARG A 394 23.18 -6.25 -7.40
C ARG A 394 24.36 -5.27 -7.46
N LEU A 395 25.53 -5.69 -6.96
CA LEU A 395 26.67 -4.81 -6.76
C LEU A 395 27.20 -4.17 -8.06
N PRO A 396 27.27 -4.88 -9.21
CA PRO A 396 27.69 -4.28 -10.48
C PRO A 396 26.76 -3.15 -10.97
N ASP A 397 25.50 -3.15 -10.54
CA ASP A 397 24.45 -2.29 -11.11
C ASP A 397 24.35 -0.93 -10.41
N TYR A 398 24.89 -0.77 -9.20
CA TYR A 398 24.65 0.44 -8.39
C TYR A 398 25.12 1.72 -9.08
N CYS A 399 26.23 1.69 -9.82
CA CYS A 399 26.64 2.84 -10.61
C CYS A 399 25.58 3.22 -11.66
N ALA A 400 25.11 2.25 -12.45
CA ALA A 400 24.10 2.49 -13.48
C ALA A 400 22.78 3.01 -12.89
N VAL A 401 22.31 2.43 -11.79
CA VAL A 401 21.04 2.82 -11.15
C VAL A 401 21.16 4.18 -10.45
N ALA A 402 22.29 4.47 -9.78
CA ALA A 402 22.54 5.78 -9.18
C ALA A 402 22.62 6.89 -10.24
N MET A 403 23.33 6.62 -11.35
CA MET A 403 23.40 7.52 -12.50
C MET A 403 22.02 7.76 -13.12
N PHE A 404 21.23 6.69 -13.27
CA PHE A 404 19.86 6.79 -13.73
C PHE A 404 18.98 7.63 -12.79
N ILE A 405 19.02 7.40 -11.47
CA ILE A 405 18.25 8.16 -10.49
C ILE A 405 18.65 9.65 -10.53
N HIS A 406 19.94 9.96 -10.55
CA HIS A 406 20.42 11.34 -10.63
C HIS A 406 19.89 12.05 -11.89
N GLN A 407 20.02 11.42 -13.07
CA GLN A 407 19.56 12.00 -14.34
C GLN A 407 18.02 12.05 -14.42
N LEU A 408 17.33 11.04 -13.89
CA LEU A 408 15.87 11.01 -13.81
C LEU A 408 15.36 12.17 -12.96
N LEU A 409 15.91 12.39 -11.75
CA LEU A 409 15.44 13.46 -10.87
C LEU A 409 15.80 14.85 -11.41
N SER A 410 17.06 15.07 -11.83
CA SER A 410 17.53 16.38 -12.27
C SER A 410 17.00 16.78 -13.66
N ARG A 411 17.13 15.91 -14.67
CA ARG A 411 16.77 16.24 -16.06
C ARG A 411 15.40 15.75 -16.45
N GLY A 412 15.01 14.57 -15.98
CA GLY A 412 13.71 13.97 -16.28
C GLY A 412 12.58 14.71 -15.59
N TYR A 413 12.52 14.61 -14.26
CA TYR A 413 11.48 15.20 -13.42
C TYR A 413 11.74 16.67 -13.06
N ARG A 414 12.90 17.22 -13.44
CA ARG A 414 13.27 18.63 -13.27
C ARG A 414 13.28 19.10 -11.82
N PHE A 415 13.76 18.25 -10.91
CA PHE A 415 14.15 18.70 -9.58
C PHE A 415 15.37 19.62 -9.68
N ASP A 416 15.36 20.68 -8.87
CA ASP A 416 16.49 21.58 -8.65
C ASP A 416 17.00 21.41 -7.21
N GLU A 417 18.05 22.16 -6.84
CA GLU A 417 18.63 22.06 -5.50
C GLU A 417 17.67 22.44 -4.37
N ARG A 418 16.62 23.22 -4.67
CA ARG A 418 15.62 23.62 -3.68
C ARG A 418 14.56 22.55 -3.52
N SER A 419 14.00 22.05 -4.61
CA SER A 419 12.96 21.02 -4.59
C SER A 419 13.51 19.66 -4.16
N PHE A 420 14.76 19.33 -4.53
CA PHE A 420 15.40 18.07 -4.12
C PHE A 420 15.60 17.97 -2.61
N ARG A 421 15.84 19.08 -1.90
CA ARG A 421 15.92 19.08 -0.42
C ARG A 421 14.61 18.65 0.25
N GLY A 422 13.49 18.76 -0.44
CA GLY A 422 12.19 18.26 0.01
C GLY A 422 11.95 16.78 -0.29
N VAL A 423 12.89 16.07 -0.92
CA VAL A 423 12.77 14.64 -1.24
C VAL A 423 13.32 13.81 -0.10
N VAL A 424 12.49 12.92 0.45
CA VAL A 424 12.90 11.91 1.43
C VAL A 424 12.90 10.53 0.79
N PHE A 425 13.93 9.74 1.07
CA PHE A 425 14.09 8.39 0.52
C PHE A 425 13.75 7.38 1.62
N GLU A 426 12.65 6.65 1.45
CA GLU A 426 12.10 5.81 2.52
C GLU A 426 11.74 4.42 2.02
N LYS A 427 12.05 3.40 2.85
CA LYS A 427 11.62 2.02 2.60
C LYS A 427 10.17 1.80 3.01
N LYS A 428 9.77 2.47 4.09
CA LYS A 428 8.51 2.28 4.81
C LYS A 428 8.00 3.61 5.32
N ALA A 429 6.69 3.75 5.46
CA ALA A 429 6.05 4.82 6.21
C ALA A 429 5.22 4.21 7.34
N ALA A 430 5.39 4.68 8.57
CA ALA A 430 4.75 4.09 9.77
C ALA A 430 4.89 2.54 9.82
N ASP A 431 6.12 2.05 9.65
CA ASP A 431 6.49 0.61 9.62
C ASP A 431 5.84 -0.25 8.51
N THR A 432 5.02 0.36 7.64
CA THR A 432 4.34 -0.27 6.53
C THR A 432 5.10 0.00 5.22
N ALA A 433 5.24 -1.00 4.36
CA ALA A 433 5.87 -0.82 3.05
C ALA A 433 5.02 0.13 2.18
N VAL A 434 5.65 1.10 1.54
CA VAL A 434 4.96 2.03 0.64
C VAL A 434 4.76 1.35 -0.71
N GLY A 435 3.52 1.27 -1.17
CA GLY A 435 3.12 0.65 -2.43
C GLY A 435 1.64 0.94 -2.73
N TRP A 436 1.15 0.58 -3.91
CA TRP A 436 -0.19 0.98 -4.34
C TRP A 436 -1.34 0.27 -3.58
N ALA A 437 -1.08 -0.91 -3.00
CA ALA A 437 -2.13 -1.79 -2.45
C ALA A 437 -3.00 -1.14 -1.36
N LEU A 438 -2.41 -0.44 -0.39
CA LEU A 438 -3.15 0.22 0.68
C LEU A 438 -3.99 1.39 0.14
N GLY A 439 -3.44 2.19 -0.77
CA GLY A 439 -4.12 3.31 -1.40
C GLY A 439 -5.30 2.87 -2.25
N TYR A 440 -5.18 1.74 -2.95
CA TYR A 440 -6.30 1.10 -3.63
C TYR A 440 -7.38 0.68 -2.63
N MET A 441 -6.97 0.03 -1.53
CA MET A 441 -7.92 -0.40 -0.50
C MET A 441 -8.67 0.79 0.12
N LEU A 442 -7.96 1.88 0.45
CA LEU A 442 -8.54 3.13 0.94
C LEU A 442 -9.58 3.68 -0.02
N ASN A 443 -9.24 3.79 -1.31
CA ASN A 443 -10.18 4.28 -2.32
C ASN A 443 -11.38 3.34 -2.49
N LEU A 444 -11.16 2.03 -2.48
CA LEU A 444 -12.23 1.03 -2.56
C LEU A 444 -13.15 1.09 -1.34
N THR A 445 -12.66 1.48 -0.15
CA THR A 445 -13.55 1.67 1.00
C THR A 445 -14.63 2.70 0.74
N ASN A 446 -14.42 3.72 -0.11
CA ASN A 446 -15.48 4.69 -0.44
C ASN A 446 -16.70 4.04 -1.13
N LEU A 447 -16.52 2.89 -1.78
CA LEU A 447 -17.59 2.17 -2.48
C LEU A 447 -18.32 1.17 -1.60
N ILE A 448 -17.78 0.89 -0.41
CA ILE A 448 -18.40 0.00 0.57
C ILE A 448 -19.34 0.87 1.44
N PRO A 449 -20.56 0.47 1.78
CA PRO A 449 -21.37 1.25 2.73
C PRO A 449 -20.77 1.22 4.15
N ALA A 450 -20.92 2.32 4.89
CA ALA A 450 -20.67 2.34 6.33
C ALA A 450 -21.79 1.60 7.06
N ASP A 451 -21.45 0.85 8.11
CA ASP A 451 -22.45 0.21 8.95
C ASP A 451 -22.99 1.23 9.96
N LEU A 452 -24.30 1.16 10.25
CA LEU A 452 -24.89 1.98 11.30
C LEU A 452 -24.27 1.60 12.65
N PRO A 453 -24.00 2.58 13.54
CA PRO A 453 -23.46 2.27 14.86
C PRO A 453 -24.47 1.43 15.64
N GLY A 454 -24.00 0.31 16.19
CA GLY A 454 -24.77 -0.42 17.20
C GLY A 454 -25.02 0.48 18.40
N LEU A 455 -26.24 0.48 18.93
CA LEU A 455 -26.61 1.26 20.11
C LEU A 455 -27.04 0.30 21.23
N ARG A 456 -26.42 0.44 22.40
CA ARG A 456 -26.90 -0.18 23.64
C ARG A 456 -27.54 0.88 24.52
N LYS A 457 -28.61 0.49 25.20
CA LYS A 457 -29.15 1.30 26.29
C LYS A 457 -28.24 1.14 27.51
N GLY A 458 -27.56 2.22 27.88
CA GLY A 458 -26.86 2.36 29.15
C GLY A 458 -27.74 3.06 30.17
N THR A 459 -27.65 2.65 31.43
CA THR A 459 -28.25 3.37 32.55
C THR A 459 -27.19 4.20 33.26
N HIS A 460 -27.59 5.37 33.80
CA HIS A 460 -26.69 6.15 34.65
C HIS A 460 -26.23 5.32 35.86
N PHE A 461 -24.96 5.46 36.25
CA PHE A 461 -24.36 4.67 37.34
C PHE A 461 -25.18 4.74 38.64
N SER A 462 -25.62 5.94 39.04
CA SER A 462 -26.45 6.14 40.24
C SER A 462 -27.80 5.41 40.16
N SER A 463 -28.41 5.34 38.98
CA SER A 463 -29.68 4.66 38.77
C SER A 463 -29.51 3.14 38.85
N TRP A 464 -28.40 2.63 38.31
CA TRP A 464 -28.03 1.23 38.44
C TRP A 464 -27.82 0.83 39.92
N VAL A 465 -27.10 1.66 40.69
CA VAL A 465 -26.93 1.44 42.15
C VAL A 465 -28.29 1.48 42.87
N ALA A 466 -29.13 2.48 42.58
CA ALA A 466 -30.46 2.59 43.19
C ALA A 466 -31.34 1.37 42.91
N LEU A 467 -31.31 0.85 41.66
CA LEU A 467 -32.03 -0.36 41.28
C LEU A 467 -31.52 -1.59 42.05
N LEU A 468 -30.20 -1.76 42.19
CA LEU A 468 -29.64 -2.86 42.97
C LEU A 468 -30.08 -2.80 44.45
N LEU A 469 -30.06 -1.61 45.06
CA LEU A 469 -30.54 -1.42 46.43
C LEU A 469 -32.04 -1.72 46.55
N LEU A 470 -32.84 -1.26 45.58
CA LEU A 470 -34.27 -1.50 45.52
C LEU A 470 -34.60 -3.00 45.41
N PHE A 471 -33.92 -3.72 44.52
CA PHE A 471 -34.10 -5.17 44.34
C PHE A 471 -33.63 -5.98 45.55
N THR A 472 -32.52 -5.60 46.18
CA THR A 472 -32.03 -6.28 47.40
C THR A 472 -33.02 -6.10 48.55
N VAL A 473 -33.55 -4.90 48.76
CA VAL A 473 -34.61 -4.64 49.76
C VAL A 473 -35.87 -5.46 49.48
N LEU A 474 -36.30 -5.55 48.22
CA LEU A 474 -37.46 -6.37 47.83
C LEU A 474 -37.24 -7.86 48.11
N ILE A 475 -36.08 -8.42 47.77
CA ILE A 475 -35.76 -9.83 48.01
C ILE A 475 -35.74 -10.11 49.52
N LEU A 476 -35.10 -9.24 50.31
CA LEU A 476 -35.09 -9.36 51.77
C LEU A 476 -36.50 -9.30 52.36
N ALA A 477 -37.34 -8.37 51.89
CA ALA A 477 -38.73 -8.26 52.33
C ALA A 477 -39.54 -9.52 51.97
N ALA A 478 -39.38 -10.06 50.76
CA ALA A 478 -40.03 -11.29 50.33
C ALA A 478 -39.59 -12.51 51.16
N LEU A 479 -38.29 -12.65 51.44
CA LEU A 479 -37.76 -13.70 52.30
C LEU A 479 -38.32 -13.61 53.73
N VAL A 480 -38.43 -12.41 54.29
CA VAL A 480 -39.04 -12.19 55.61
C VAL A 480 -40.52 -12.58 55.61
N LEU A 481 -41.27 -12.23 54.56
CA LEU A 481 -42.69 -12.61 54.43
C LEU A 481 -42.86 -14.13 54.27
N LEU A 482 -42.03 -14.79 53.46
CA LEU A 482 -42.01 -16.25 53.31
C LEU A 482 -41.66 -16.94 54.63
N LEU A 483 -40.63 -16.47 55.35
CA LEU A 483 -40.28 -17.01 56.67
C LEU A 483 -41.43 -16.85 57.67
N ARG A 484 -42.16 -15.72 57.63
CA ARG A 484 -43.36 -15.51 58.46
C ARG A 484 -44.49 -16.48 58.10
N GLN A 485 -44.73 -16.70 56.81
CA GLN A 485 -45.74 -17.68 56.36
C GLN A 485 -45.36 -19.11 56.72
N VAL A 486 -44.10 -19.52 56.52
CA VAL A 486 -43.61 -20.84 56.93
C VAL A 486 -43.72 -21.01 58.45
N ARG A 487 -43.39 -19.98 59.25
CA ARG A 487 -43.60 -20.01 60.71
C ARG A 487 -45.08 -20.14 61.07
N SER A 488 -45.98 -19.43 60.37
CA SER A 488 -47.42 -19.53 60.57
C SER A 488 -47.96 -20.91 60.18
N ALA A 489 -47.46 -21.52 59.11
CA ALA A 489 -47.86 -22.87 58.66
C ALA A 489 -47.28 -23.98 59.55
N LYS A 490 -46.09 -23.76 60.13
CA LYS A 490 -45.48 -24.61 61.17
C LYS A 490 -46.09 -24.40 62.56
N SER A 491 -47.18 -23.65 62.68
CA SER A 491 -48.06 -23.71 63.85
C SER A 491 -49.26 -24.62 63.53
N PRO A 492 -49.10 -25.96 63.38
CA PRO A 492 -50.22 -26.86 63.33
C PRO A 492 -50.84 -26.94 64.73
N GLY A 493 -52.10 -26.57 64.85
CA GLY A 493 -52.99 -26.93 65.96
C GLY A 493 -52.40 -26.81 67.37
N ALA A 494 -52.44 -25.61 67.94
CA ALA A 494 -52.70 -25.53 69.38
C ALA A 494 -54.21 -25.73 69.56
N LEU A 495 -54.57 -27.01 69.76
CA LEU A 495 -55.79 -27.59 70.34
C LEU A 495 -57.10 -26.78 70.27
#